data_AF-A0AB33IR87-F1
#
_entry.id   AF-A0AB33IR87-F1
#
_cell.length_a   1.000
_cell.length_b   1.000
_cell.length_c   1.000
_cell.angle_alpha   90.00
_cell.angle_beta   90.00
_cell.angle_gamma   90.00
#
_symmetry.space_group_name_H-M   'P 1'
#
loop_
_entity.id
_entity.type
_entity.pdbx_description
1 polymer ?
#
loop_
_entity_poly.entity_id
_entity_poly.type
_entity_poly.pdbx_seq_one_letter_code
_entity_poly.pdbx_strand_id
1 'polypeptide(L)'
;MTLLSETRINAVAPYRVKVLKDGGAFFATDNGLHYIVSFDADDVSLSVLCYQLVIVNVDNKPSPRDHKLRDTIIAIVEEFFSSSNEVLLYICETGDGKQALRNRLFQYWYSQNGQHKGYTYLSASVLDDDGVMNYATLIMRNDSPHYATAYRDFGESIQMLNNKFE
;
A
#
# COMPACT_ATOMS: atom_id res chain seq x y z
N MET A 1 -20.58 3.15 -1.13
CA MET A 1 -20.04 3.38 0.23
C MET A 1 -18.62 3.92 0.02
N THR A 2 -18.25 5.05 0.61
CA THR A 2 -16.89 5.59 0.48
C THR A 2 -15.97 4.88 1.47
N LEU A 3 -14.84 4.33 1.02
CA LEU A 3 -13.88 3.60 1.86
C LEU A 3 -13.18 4.50 2.88
N LEU A 4 -13.20 5.83 2.68
CA LEU A 4 -12.47 6.79 3.50
C LEU A 4 -13.39 7.85 4.10
N SER A 5 -13.16 8.17 5.38
CA SER A 5 -13.72 9.35 6.05
C SER A 5 -12.67 10.46 6.17
N GLU A 6 -12.88 11.57 5.45
CA GLU A 6 -12.01 12.76 5.53
C GLU A 6 -11.85 13.26 6.97
N THR A 7 -12.93 13.27 7.75
CA THR A 7 -12.92 13.76 9.13
C THR A 7 -12.06 12.88 10.05
N ARG A 8 -12.15 11.53 9.92
CA ARG A 8 -11.36 10.62 10.76
C ARG A 8 -9.88 10.67 10.41
N ILE A 9 -9.55 10.72 9.12
CA ILE A 9 -8.16 10.87 8.66
C ILE A 9 -7.55 12.16 9.22
N ASN A 10 -8.24 13.29 9.03
CA ASN A 10 -7.76 14.60 9.47
C ASN A 10 -7.69 14.76 11.00
N ALA A 11 -8.28 13.86 11.77
CA ALA A 11 -8.16 13.87 13.24
C ALA A 11 -6.78 13.39 13.72
N VAL A 12 -6.05 12.63 12.89
CA VAL A 12 -4.77 12.01 13.26
C VAL A 12 -3.63 12.31 12.28
N ALA A 13 -3.94 12.62 11.01
CA ALA A 13 -2.95 12.85 9.97
C ALA A 13 -2.22 14.19 10.17
N PRO A 14 -0.88 14.24 10.05
CA PRO A 14 -0.12 15.50 10.12
C PRO A 14 -0.39 16.45 8.95
N TYR A 15 -0.64 15.92 7.75
CA TYR A 15 -1.07 16.71 6.61
C TYR A 15 -2.58 16.65 6.43
N ARG A 16 -3.16 17.79 6.06
CA ARG A 16 -4.59 17.89 5.79
C ARG A 16 -4.93 17.14 4.50
N VAL A 17 -5.76 16.12 4.64
CA VAL A 17 -6.27 15.28 3.56
C VAL A 17 -7.62 15.78 3.07
N LYS A 18 -7.83 15.70 1.76
CA LYS A 18 -9.11 15.87 1.11
C LYS A 18 -9.50 14.57 0.43
N VAL A 19 -10.68 14.02 0.75
CA VAL A 19 -11.20 12.83 0.05
C VAL A 19 -11.83 13.28 -1.28
N LEU A 20 -11.40 12.63 -2.35
CA LEU A 20 -11.81 12.88 -3.72
C LEU A 20 -13.12 12.15 -4.04
N LYS A 21 -13.79 12.55 -5.13
CA LYS A 21 -15.08 11.96 -5.53
C LYS A 21 -14.99 10.50 -5.96
N ASP A 22 -13.83 10.09 -6.46
CA ASP A 22 -13.50 8.73 -6.88
C ASP A 22 -13.09 7.82 -5.70
N GLY A 23 -13.03 8.36 -4.47
CA GLY A 23 -12.64 7.62 -3.28
C GLY A 23 -11.16 7.69 -2.93
N GLY A 24 -10.33 8.35 -3.76
CA GLY A 24 -8.94 8.64 -3.42
C GLY A 24 -8.79 9.73 -2.35
N ALA A 25 -7.58 9.89 -1.83
CA ALA A 25 -7.20 10.90 -0.86
C ALA A 25 -6.08 11.78 -1.42
N PHE A 26 -6.27 13.10 -1.38
CA PHE A 26 -5.29 14.08 -1.83
C PHE A 26 -4.76 14.91 -0.65
N PHE A 27 -3.45 15.20 -0.64
CA PHE A 27 -2.86 16.15 0.31
C PHE A 27 -1.61 16.82 -0.25
N ALA A 28 -1.28 17.98 0.33
CA ALA A 28 -0.05 18.72 0.07
C ALA A 28 0.87 18.65 1.29
N THR A 29 2.17 18.50 1.04
CA THR A 29 3.22 18.46 2.05
C THR A 29 3.81 19.85 2.32
N ASP A 30 4.51 20.02 3.44
CA ASP A 30 5.23 21.28 3.76
C ASP A 30 6.31 21.63 2.71
N ASN A 31 6.79 20.63 1.97
CA ASN A 31 7.80 20.79 0.93
C ASN A 31 7.20 21.12 -0.46
N GLY A 32 5.88 21.37 -0.53
CA GLY A 32 5.19 21.71 -1.77
C GLY A 32 4.98 20.54 -2.74
N LEU A 33 5.15 19.30 -2.26
CA LEU A 33 4.79 18.09 -3.01
C LEU A 33 3.33 17.70 -2.74
N HIS A 34 2.68 17.18 -3.77
CA HIS A 34 1.29 16.75 -3.77
C HIS A 34 1.21 15.24 -3.99
N TYR A 35 0.35 14.60 -3.21
CA TYR A 35 0.16 13.17 -3.24
C TYR A 35 -1.30 12.80 -3.43
N ILE A 36 -1.51 11.73 -4.19
CA ILE A 36 -2.79 11.01 -4.26
C ILE A 36 -2.55 9.60 -3.71
N VAL A 37 -3.43 9.15 -2.82
CA VAL A 37 -3.49 7.77 -2.34
C VAL A 37 -4.86 7.20 -2.71
N SER A 38 -4.90 6.07 -3.43
CA SER A 38 -6.14 5.39 -3.79
C SER A 38 -6.09 3.89 -3.50
N PHE A 39 -7.27 3.28 -3.54
CA PHE A 39 -7.50 1.87 -3.29
C PHE A 39 -8.30 1.32 -4.47
N ASP A 40 -7.59 0.76 -5.43
CA ASP A 40 -8.18 0.31 -6.68
C ASP A 40 -8.57 -1.15 -6.53
N ALA A 41 -9.83 -1.51 -6.82
CA ALA A 41 -10.28 -2.89 -6.65
C ALA A 41 -9.50 -3.85 -7.56
N ASP A 42 -9.05 -4.96 -7.00
CA ASP A 42 -8.34 -6.02 -7.69
C ASP A 42 -9.05 -7.35 -7.41
N ASP A 43 -9.72 -7.86 -8.44
CA ASP A 43 -10.46 -9.13 -8.43
C ASP A 43 -9.69 -10.26 -9.14
N VAL A 44 -8.41 -10.04 -9.45
CA VAL A 44 -7.58 -10.99 -10.22
C VAL A 44 -6.46 -11.57 -9.37
N SER A 45 -5.84 -10.79 -8.50
CA SER A 45 -4.60 -11.21 -7.82
C SER A 45 -4.81 -12.24 -6.71
N LEU A 46 -5.97 -12.26 -6.04
CA LEU A 46 -6.29 -13.17 -4.92
C LEU A 46 -7.70 -13.74 -5.09
N SER A 47 -7.99 -14.89 -4.47
CA SER A 47 -9.35 -15.46 -4.48
C SER A 47 -10.33 -14.74 -3.54
N VAL A 48 -9.83 -13.76 -2.77
CA VAL A 48 -10.62 -12.86 -1.93
C VAL A 48 -10.61 -11.47 -2.53
N LEU A 49 -11.65 -10.68 -2.22
CA LEU A 49 -11.66 -9.27 -2.62
C LEU A 49 -10.42 -8.57 -2.04
N CYS A 50 -9.66 -7.92 -2.90
CA CYS A 50 -8.53 -7.13 -2.50
C CYS A 50 -8.49 -5.80 -3.25
N TYR A 51 -7.65 -4.89 -2.77
CA TYR A 51 -7.44 -3.59 -3.37
C TYR A 51 -5.96 -3.33 -3.52
N GLN A 52 -5.56 -2.75 -4.63
CA GLN A 52 -4.23 -2.22 -4.80
C GLN A 52 -4.11 -0.86 -4.09
N LEU A 53 -3.16 -0.75 -3.16
CA LEU A 53 -2.74 0.52 -2.60
C LEU A 53 -1.89 1.27 -3.63
N VAL A 54 -2.39 2.38 -4.13
CA VAL A 54 -1.69 3.23 -5.09
C VAL A 54 -1.27 4.52 -4.40
N ILE A 55 0.00 4.89 -4.53
CA ILE A 55 0.57 6.11 -3.97
C ILE A 55 1.27 6.88 -5.09
N VAL A 56 0.67 8.01 -5.50
CA VAL A 56 1.16 8.84 -6.60
C VAL A 56 1.76 10.13 -6.05
N ASN A 57 3.02 10.39 -6.38
CA ASN A 57 3.62 11.71 -6.25
C ASN A 57 3.32 12.50 -7.53
N VAL A 58 2.35 13.42 -7.45
CA VAL A 58 1.82 14.14 -8.61
C VAL A 58 2.88 15.04 -9.25
N ASP A 59 3.81 15.56 -8.44
CA ASP A 59 4.86 16.46 -8.93
C ASP A 59 6.02 15.72 -9.62
N ASN A 60 6.10 14.39 -9.50
CA ASN A 60 7.21 13.57 -10.00
C ASN A 60 8.59 14.07 -9.56
N LYS A 61 8.66 14.66 -8.35
CA LYS A 61 9.89 15.18 -7.74
C LYS A 61 10.33 14.27 -6.59
N PRO A 62 11.65 14.12 -6.34
CA PRO A 62 12.12 13.33 -5.22
C PRO A 62 11.51 13.82 -3.90
N SER A 63 10.92 12.90 -3.14
CA SER A 63 10.46 13.22 -1.80
C SER A 63 11.67 13.32 -0.86
N PRO A 64 11.80 14.41 -0.08
CA PRO A 64 12.73 14.41 1.04
C PRO A 64 12.29 13.36 2.08
N ARG A 65 13.17 13.08 3.04
CA ARG A 65 12.86 12.18 4.16
C ARG A 65 11.86 12.87 5.10
N ASP A 66 10.59 12.77 4.76
CA ASP A 66 9.47 13.40 5.42
C ASP A 66 8.66 12.39 6.23
N HIS A 67 8.72 12.49 7.56
CA HIS A 67 7.98 11.60 8.45
C HIS A 67 6.48 11.93 8.47
N LYS A 68 6.09 13.19 8.23
CA LYS A 68 4.68 13.59 8.15
C LYS A 68 4.00 12.96 6.94
N LEU A 69 4.73 12.82 5.83
CA LEU A 69 4.26 12.11 4.64
C LEU A 69 3.93 10.65 4.99
N ARG A 70 4.87 9.96 5.63
CA ARG A 70 4.66 8.58 6.12
C ARG A 70 3.42 8.51 7.01
N ASP A 71 3.37 9.32 8.05
CA ASP A 71 2.32 9.25 9.07
C ASP A 71 0.94 9.59 8.48
N THR A 72 0.88 10.48 7.49
CA THR A 72 -0.33 10.78 6.72
C THR A 72 -0.78 9.59 5.88
N ILE A 73 0.12 8.94 5.15
CA ILE A 73 -0.20 7.74 4.36
C ILE A 73 -0.69 6.62 5.27
N ILE A 74 -0.05 6.42 6.42
CA ILE A 74 -0.47 5.41 7.40
C ILE A 74 -1.86 5.71 7.94
N ALA A 75 -2.17 6.97 8.29
CA ALA A 75 -3.52 7.35 8.70
C ALA A 75 -4.60 7.05 7.63
N ILE A 76 -4.27 7.21 6.34
CA ILE A 76 -5.17 6.87 5.23
C ILE A 76 -5.36 5.35 5.14
N VAL A 77 -4.29 4.56 5.25
CA VAL A 77 -4.34 3.09 5.22
C VAL A 77 -5.10 2.53 6.43
N GLU A 78 -4.89 3.07 7.62
CA GLU A 78 -5.63 2.67 8.82
C GLU A 78 -7.12 3.02 8.72
N GLU A 79 -7.45 4.15 8.10
CA GLU A 79 -8.85 4.50 7.84
C GLU A 79 -9.51 3.52 6.87
N PHE A 80 -8.81 3.05 5.84
CA PHE A 80 -9.32 1.98 4.97
C PHE A 80 -9.69 0.75 5.82
N PHE A 81 -8.78 0.28 6.69
CA PHE A 81 -9.04 -0.88 7.53
C PHE A 81 -10.03 -0.63 8.69
N SER A 82 -10.27 0.62 9.07
CA SER A 82 -11.31 0.97 10.06
C SER A 82 -12.71 0.66 9.54
N SER A 83 -12.86 0.69 8.21
CA SER A 83 -14.13 0.53 7.50
C SER A 83 -14.17 -0.73 6.62
N SER A 84 -13.12 -1.55 6.64
CA SER A 84 -12.93 -2.70 5.75
C SER A 84 -12.17 -3.84 6.43
N ASN A 85 -12.59 -5.08 6.16
CA ASN A 85 -11.83 -6.29 6.52
C ASN A 85 -11.07 -6.89 5.31
N GLU A 86 -11.11 -6.20 4.17
CA GLU A 86 -10.51 -6.63 2.92
C GLU A 86 -8.99 -6.51 2.95
N VAL A 87 -8.35 -7.03 1.92
CA VAL A 87 -6.90 -7.13 1.80
C VAL A 87 -6.35 -6.02 0.92
N LEU A 88 -5.18 -5.47 1.27
CA LEU A 88 -4.43 -4.58 0.38
C LEU A 88 -3.22 -5.28 -0.23
N LEU A 89 -2.98 -4.98 -1.50
CA LEU A 89 -1.75 -5.29 -2.20
C LEU A 89 -1.01 -3.98 -2.52
N TYR A 90 0.25 -3.89 -2.15
CA TYR A 90 1.13 -2.82 -2.59
C TYR A 90 2.17 -3.39 -3.56
N ILE A 91 1.99 -3.08 -4.84
CA ILE A 91 2.90 -3.48 -5.92
C ILE A 91 3.70 -2.25 -6.31
N CYS A 92 5.03 -2.34 -6.22
CA CYS A 92 5.90 -1.25 -6.63
C CYS A 92 5.92 -1.17 -8.16
N GLU A 93 5.46 -0.04 -8.73
CA GLU A 93 5.62 0.22 -10.16
C GLU A 93 7.09 0.11 -10.60
N THR A 94 7.29 -0.30 -11.84
CA THR A 94 8.59 -0.70 -12.39
C THR A 94 9.08 0.21 -13.51
N GLY A 95 8.21 1.08 -14.04
CA GLY A 95 8.47 1.88 -15.24
C GLY A 95 9.60 2.91 -15.14
N ASP A 96 10.10 3.21 -13.93
CA ASP A 96 11.19 4.17 -13.71
C ASP A 96 12.45 3.54 -13.06
N GLY A 97 12.47 2.22 -12.86
CA GLY A 97 13.58 1.50 -12.23
C GLY A 97 13.76 1.77 -10.72
N LYS A 98 12.82 2.47 -10.06
CA LYS A 98 12.92 2.80 -8.63
C LYS A 98 12.11 1.88 -7.71
N GLN A 99 11.63 0.75 -8.21
CA GLN A 99 10.81 -0.20 -7.44
C GLN A 99 11.51 -0.69 -6.16
N ALA A 100 12.83 -0.91 -6.20
CA ALA A 100 13.58 -1.32 -5.00
C ALA A 100 13.63 -0.21 -3.94
N LEU A 101 13.77 1.05 -4.35
CA LEU A 101 13.74 2.20 -3.44
C LEU A 101 12.36 2.40 -2.83
N ARG A 102 11.30 2.26 -3.63
CA ARG A 102 9.91 2.30 -3.16
C ARG A 102 9.63 1.20 -2.14
N ASN A 103 9.99 -0.05 -2.45
CA ASN A 103 9.85 -1.16 -1.51
C ASN A 103 10.62 -0.87 -0.22
N ARG A 104 11.89 -0.44 -0.29
CA ARG A 104 12.69 -0.12 0.90
C ARG A 104 12.07 0.99 1.75
N LEU A 105 11.53 2.03 1.12
CA LEU A 105 10.84 3.12 1.81
C LEU A 105 9.58 2.60 2.52
N PHE A 106 8.81 1.77 1.83
CA PHE A 106 7.61 1.14 2.37
C PHE A 106 7.95 0.24 3.57
N GLN A 107 8.92 -0.67 3.43
CA GLN A 107 9.44 -1.49 4.55
C GLN A 107 9.89 -0.62 5.73
N TYR A 108 10.60 0.48 5.45
CA TYR A 108 11.04 1.39 6.48
C TYR A 108 9.86 2.00 7.24
N TRP A 109 8.81 2.44 6.55
CA TRP A 109 7.60 2.97 7.18
C TRP A 109 6.99 1.98 8.18
N TYR A 110 6.91 0.69 7.84
CA TYR A 110 6.39 -0.33 8.75
C TYR A 110 7.33 -0.73 9.87
N SER A 111 8.64 -0.80 9.61
CA SER A 111 9.63 -1.16 10.63
C SER A 111 9.70 -0.15 11.78
N GLN A 112 9.41 1.13 11.49
CA GLN A 112 9.47 2.23 12.46
C GLN A 112 8.16 2.42 13.23
N ASN A 113 7.04 1.99 12.68
CA ASN A 113 5.75 2.00 13.36
C ASN A 113 5.55 0.73 14.20
N GLY A 114 6.61 0.38 14.95
CA GLY A 114 6.76 -0.86 15.69
C GLY A 114 5.47 -1.32 16.37
N GLN A 115 4.94 -2.43 15.87
CA GLN A 115 3.77 -3.15 16.38
C GLN A 115 2.42 -2.42 16.26
N HIS A 116 1.92 -2.26 15.03
CA HIS A 116 0.47 -2.41 14.88
C HIS A 116 0.13 -3.91 15.07
N LYS A 117 -0.07 -4.34 16.33
CA LYS A 117 -0.40 -5.73 16.71
C LYS A 117 -1.61 -6.32 15.96
N GLY A 118 -2.39 -5.47 15.28
CA GLY A 118 -3.58 -5.83 14.53
C GLY A 118 -3.38 -6.04 13.02
N TYR A 119 -2.19 -5.85 12.44
CA TYR A 119 -1.98 -6.03 11.00
C TYR A 119 -0.79 -6.95 10.68
N THR A 120 -0.91 -7.66 9.56
CA THR A 120 0.16 -8.44 8.93
C THR A 120 0.61 -7.71 7.67
N TYR A 121 1.93 -7.64 7.52
CA TYR A 121 2.63 -7.13 6.35
C TYR A 121 3.57 -8.22 5.85
N LEU A 122 3.30 -8.77 4.67
CA LEU A 122 4.12 -9.80 4.07
C LEU A 122 4.64 -9.32 2.72
N SER A 123 5.95 -9.19 2.61
CA SER A 123 6.59 -8.67 1.41
C SER A 123 7.42 -9.74 0.73
N ALA A 124 7.32 -9.75 -0.60
CA ALA A 124 8.03 -10.69 -1.45
C ALA A 124 8.58 -9.97 -2.68
N SER A 125 9.58 -10.60 -3.28
CA SER A 125 10.13 -10.19 -4.56
C SER A 125 9.80 -11.22 -5.64
N VAL A 126 9.56 -10.74 -6.84
CA VAL A 126 9.25 -11.54 -8.03
C VAL A 126 10.22 -11.16 -9.13
N LEU A 127 10.92 -12.14 -9.69
CA LEU A 127 11.71 -11.93 -10.91
C LEU A 127 10.76 -12.07 -12.11
N ASP A 128 10.69 -11.07 -12.98
CA ASP A 128 9.92 -11.18 -14.23
C ASP A 128 10.74 -11.76 -15.39
N ASP A 129 10.06 -11.96 -16.52
CA ASP A 129 10.62 -12.60 -17.73
C ASP A 129 11.79 -11.81 -18.33
N ASP A 130 11.91 -10.51 -18.02
CA ASP A 130 12.99 -9.63 -18.45
C ASP A 130 14.17 -9.61 -17.43
N GLY A 131 14.08 -10.42 -16.37
CA GLY A 131 15.09 -10.47 -15.30
C GLY A 131 15.03 -9.27 -14.35
N VAL A 132 13.91 -8.53 -14.34
CA VAL A 132 13.72 -7.38 -13.46
C VAL A 132 13.09 -7.83 -12.15
N MET A 133 13.70 -7.42 -11.04
CA MET A 133 13.19 -7.71 -9.70
C MET A 133 12.05 -6.73 -9.36
N ASN A 134 10.88 -7.30 -9.12
CA ASN A 134 9.65 -6.61 -8.73
C ASN A 134 9.31 -6.92 -7.27
N TYR A 135 8.52 -6.06 -6.64
CA TYR A 135 8.22 -6.17 -5.22
C TYR A 135 6.73 -6.01 -4.97
N ALA A 136 6.16 -6.95 -4.24
CA ALA A 136 4.77 -6.94 -3.82
C ALA A 136 4.70 -7.08 -2.30
N THR A 137 3.75 -6.38 -1.68
CA THR A 137 3.47 -6.47 -0.25
C THR A 137 1.99 -6.69 -0.02
N LEU A 138 1.68 -7.77 0.68
CA LEU A 138 0.37 -8.08 1.20
C LEU A 138 0.17 -7.39 2.54
N ILE A 139 -0.97 -6.74 2.72
CA ILE A 139 -1.33 -6.04 3.95
C ILE A 139 -2.75 -6.41 4.33
N MET A 140 -2.95 -6.86 5.56
CA MET A 140 -4.26 -7.24 6.04
C MET A 140 -4.37 -7.10 7.55
N ARG A 141 -5.60 -7.03 8.06
CA ARG A 141 -5.87 -7.17 9.49
C ARG A 141 -5.64 -8.60 9.95
N ASN A 142 -5.07 -8.76 11.15
CA ASN A 142 -4.85 -10.05 11.81
C ASN A 142 -6.14 -10.75 12.21
N ASP A 143 -7.22 -9.98 12.40
CA ASP A 143 -8.56 -10.48 12.71
C ASP A 143 -9.45 -10.61 11.45
N SER A 144 -8.90 -10.39 10.24
CA SER A 144 -9.67 -10.54 9.01
C SER A 144 -10.12 -12.00 8.81
N PRO A 145 -11.40 -12.24 8.47
CA PRO A 145 -11.87 -13.59 8.10
C PRO A 145 -11.18 -14.12 6.83
N HIS A 146 -10.55 -13.25 6.04
CA HIS A 146 -9.85 -13.58 4.80
C HIS A 146 -8.38 -13.94 5.01
N TYR A 147 -7.86 -13.83 6.24
CA TYR A 147 -6.43 -13.94 6.53
C TYR A 147 -5.77 -15.19 5.95
N ALA A 148 -6.31 -16.38 6.27
CA ALA A 148 -5.70 -17.64 5.88
C ALA A 148 -5.68 -17.83 4.36
N THR A 149 -6.77 -17.46 3.69
CA THR A 149 -6.90 -17.54 2.23
C THR A 149 -5.95 -16.57 1.56
N ALA A 150 -5.97 -15.28 1.95
CA ALA A 150 -5.11 -14.25 1.37
C ALA A 150 -3.62 -14.56 1.55
N TYR A 151 -3.23 -15.06 2.73
CA TYR A 151 -1.86 -15.45 3.02
C TYR A 151 -1.39 -16.59 2.11
N ARG A 152 -2.22 -17.64 1.97
CA ARG A 152 -1.91 -18.79 1.11
C ARG A 152 -1.83 -18.35 -0.35
N ASP A 153 -2.86 -17.68 -0.86
CA ASP A 153 -2.95 -17.27 -2.25
C ASP A 153 -1.77 -16.36 -2.65
N PHE A 154 -1.39 -15.42 -1.77
CA PHE A 154 -0.22 -14.59 -2.00
C PHE A 154 1.07 -15.43 -2.06
N GLY A 155 1.27 -16.36 -1.12
CA GLY A 155 2.44 -17.25 -1.13
C GLY A 155 2.52 -18.12 -2.39
N GLU A 156 1.40 -18.72 -2.80
CA GLU A 156 1.30 -19.52 -4.02
C GLU A 156 1.58 -18.68 -5.27
N SER A 157 0.99 -17.49 -5.37
CA SER A 157 1.25 -16.56 -6.49
C SER A 157 2.73 -16.18 -6.60
N ILE A 158 3.38 -15.85 -5.48
CA ILE A 158 4.81 -15.53 -5.45
C ILE A 158 5.65 -16.75 -5.88
N GLN A 159 5.31 -17.95 -5.41
CA GLN A 159 6.01 -19.16 -5.79
C GLN A 159 5.84 -19.47 -7.27
N MET A 160 4.61 -19.41 -7.80
CA MET A 160 4.33 -19.66 -9.21
C MET A 160 5.07 -18.69 -10.12
N LEU A 161 5.09 -17.39 -9.77
CA LEU A 161 5.78 -16.38 -10.56
C LEU A 161 7.30 -16.58 -10.57
N ASN A 162 7.89 -16.99 -9.44
CA ASN A 162 9.34 -17.26 -9.35
C ASN A 162 9.73 -18.64 -9.94
N ASN A 163 8.83 -19.61 -9.94
CA ASN A 163 9.09 -20.96 -10.49
C ASN A 163 8.93 -21.05 -12.01
N LYS A 164 8.52 -19.97 -12.71
CA LYS A 164 8.54 -19.92 -14.19
C LYS A 164 9.94 -20.10 -14.79
N PHE A 165 10.99 -20.09 -13.98
CA PHE A 165 12.39 -20.18 -14.38
C PHE A 165 13.08 -21.53 -14.06
N GLU A 166 12.33 -22.58 -13.71
CA GLU A 166 12.84 -23.97 -13.68
C GLU A 166 12.41 -24.80 -14.90
#